data_AF-A0A4Q7NXY7-F1
#
_entry.id   AF-A0A4Q7NXY7-F1
#
_cell.length_a   1.000
_cell.length_b   1.000
_cell.length_c   1.000
_cell.angle_alpha   90.00
_cell.angle_beta   90.00
_cell.angle_gamma   90.00
#
_symmetry.space_group_name_H-M   'P 1'
#
loop_
_entity.id
_entity.type
_entity.pdbx_description
1 polymer ?
#
loop_
_entity_poly.entity_id
_entity_poly.type
_entity_poly.pdbx_seq_one_letter_code
_entity_poly.pdbx_strand_id
1 'polypeptide(L)'
;MYFAKYEVLMFTHCINLLQSKTWRIYYDEISITISSKTLVPMIVTSNRGLQIKQLKQLVTYSIVLLCCLPAYTQSLQKNEEKWQNLQAAAHRIGFCVYQVKETVCTAHQQKSKSKTAAYTETEEVYYFEFDCTWANKRITNWADTNTTSAEQYLMLFDTDQKNTKTAPNTTTTSNSYGMFSILDCTLTYDYKTRVTASIGINATVIARKKNSILSNTLWREFMSGREGRLETTISIPLYGNNAAQDFEAFKEAFINYLAN
;
A
#
# COMPACT_ATOMS: atom_id res chain seq x y z
N MET A 1 -22.64 8.61 -35.88
CA MET A 1 -21.99 9.10 -34.65
C MET A 1 -22.91 8.81 -33.46
N TYR A 2 -22.93 7.56 -32.94
CA TYR A 2 -23.71 7.18 -31.72
C TYR A 2 -23.21 5.87 -31.04
N PHE A 3 -21.96 5.43 -31.25
CA PHE A 3 -21.50 4.11 -30.77
C PHE A 3 -20.72 4.13 -29.44
N ALA A 4 -20.23 5.28 -28.97
CA ALA A 4 -19.27 5.33 -27.86
C ALA A 4 -19.88 5.16 -26.45
N LYS A 5 -21.21 5.24 -26.29
CA LYS A 5 -21.84 5.31 -24.96
C LYS A 5 -22.25 3.96 -24.36
N TYR A 6 -22.35 2.91 -25.18
CA TYR A 6 -22.78 1.58 -24.72
C TYR A 6 -21.63 0.62 -24.38
N GLU A 7 -20.42 0.86 -24.88
CA GLU A 7 -19.26 -0.01 -24.62
C GLU A 7 -18.72 0.10 -23.19
N VAL A 8 -18.85 1.27 -22.55
CA VAL A 8 -18.29 1.50 -21.22
C VAL A 8 -19.13 0.86 -20.10
N LEU A 9 -20.45 0.76 -20.27
CA LEU A 9 -21.35 0.18 -19.25
C LEU A 9 -21.26 -1.35 -19.16
N MET A 10 -20.85 -2.02 -20.23
CA MET A 10 -20.59 -3.47 -20.25
C MET A 10 -19.30 -3.84 -19.51
N PHE A 11 -18.35 -2.91 -19.40
CA PHE A 11 -17.03 -3.18 -18.80
C PHE A 11 -17.08 -3.38 -17.29
N THR A 12 -18.00 -2.72 -16.58
CA THR A 12 -18.07 -2.81 -15.11
C THR A 12 -18.87 -4.00 -14.62
N HIS A 13 -19.81 -4.51 -15.41
CA HIS A 13 -20.65 -5.66 -15.02
C HIS A 13 -19.99 -7.03 -15.31
N CYS A 14 -19.03 -7.09 -16.23
CA CYS A 14 -18.35 -8.34 -16.59
C CYS A 14 -17.26 -8.78 -15.60
N ILE A 15 -16.74 -7.88 -14.75
CA ILE A 15 -15.64 -8.19 -13.82
C ILE A 15 -16.09 -9.14 -12.70
N ASN A 16 -17.37 -9.15 -12.32
CA ASN A 16 -17.88 -10.02 -11.25
C ASN A 16 -18.39 -11.40 -11.71
N LEU A 17 -18.41 -11.71 -13.01
CA LEU A 17 -18.99 -12.95 -13.54
C LEU A 17 -17.96 -13.95 -14.10
N LEU A 18 -16.65 -13.67 -13.98
CA LEU A 18 -15.59 -14.51 -14.55
C LEU A 18 -15.35 -15.84 -13.79
N GLN A 19 -16.10 -16.12 -12.72
CA GLN A 19 -16.06 -17.41 -12.05
C GLN A 19 -17.20 -18.32 -12.55
N SER A 20 -16.86 -19.11 -13.56
CA SER A 20 -17.66 -20.17 -14.17
C SER A 20 -18.87 -19.70 -15.00
N LYS A 21 -18.70 -19.72 -16.32
CA LYS A 21 -19.64 -20.32 -17.29
C LYS A 21 -19.13 -20.06 -18.71
N THR A 22 -19.44 -21.00 -19.59
CA THR A 22 -19.26 -20.86 -21.04
C THR A 22 -20.01 -19.63 -21.54
N TRP A 23 -19.34 -18.76 -22.29
CA TRP A 23 -19.97 -17.55 -22.84
C TRP A 23 -20.39 -17.81 -24.27
N ARG A 24 -21.65 -17.51 -24.60
CA ARG A 24 -22.12 -17.42 -25.98
C ARG A 24 -22.44 -15.97 -26.28
N ILE A 25 -21.66 -15.36 -27.17
CA ILE A 25 -21.93 -14.03 -27.68
C ILE A 25 -22.69 -14.21 -28.99
N TYR A 26 -23.90 -13.65 -29.04
CA TYR A 26 -24.72 -13.60 -30.24
C TYR A 26 -24.64 -12.18 -30.81
N TYR A 27 -24.14 -12.06 -32.03
CA TYR A 27 -24.16 -10.81 -32.80
C TYR A 27 -24.72 -11.14 -34.17
N ASP A 28 -25.95 -10.69 -34.45
CA ASP A 28 -26.78 -11.16 -35.57
C ASP A 28 -26.85 -12.70 -35.66
N GLU A 29 -26.65 -13.30 -36.84
CA GLU A 29 -26.68 -14.76 -37.10
C GLU A 29 -25.38 -15.49 -36.68
N ILE A 30 -24.49 -14.86 -35.90
CA ILE A 30 -23.20 -15.41 -35.49
C ILE A 30 -23.25 -15.82 -34.03
N SER A 31 -22.90 -17.08 -33.75
CA SER A 31 -22.70 -17.57 -32.39
C SER A 31 -21.21 -17.80 -32.12
N ILE A 32 -20.63 -17.04 -31.20
CA ILE A 32 -19.26 -17.27 -30.71
C ILE A 32 -19.34 -17.95 -29.36
N THR A 33 -18.75 -19.14 -29.21
CA THR A 33 -18.70 -19.88 -27.94
C THR A 33 -17.29 -19.84 -27.35
N ILE A 34 -17.14 -19.32 -26.14
CA ILE A 34 -15.87 -19.23 -25.41
C ILE A 34 -15.95 -20.11 -24.16
N SER A 35 -15.05 -21.09 -24.05
CA SER A 35 -14.93 -22.03 -22.92
C SER A 35 -13.63 -21.80 -22.18
N SER A 36 -13.68 -21.65 -20.85
CA SER A 36 -12.52 -21.34 -20.01
C SER A 36 -11.76 -22.56 -19.49
N LYS A 37 -12.14 -23.79 -19.87
CA LYS A 37 -11.58 -25.01 -19.23
C LYS A 37 -10.34 -25.60 -19.88
N THR A 38 -9.96 -25.17 -21.07
CA THR A 38 -8.71 -25.62 -21.72
C THR A 38 -8.35 -24.63 -22.82
N LEU A 39 -7.05 -24.33 -22.96
CA LEU A 39 -6.46 -23.71 -24.15
C LEU A 39 -6.77 -24.61 -25.37
N VAL A 40 -7.96 -24.47 -25.95
CA VAL A 40 -8.37 -25.10 -27.20
C VAL A 40 -8.52 -23.98 -28.23
N PRO A 41 -8.07 -24.18 -29.49
CA PRO A 41 -8.18 -23.16 -30.53
C PRO A 41 -9.60 -22.59 -30.63
N MET A 42 -9.67 -21.27 -30.72
CA MET A 42 -10.91 -20.52 -30.93
C MET A 42 -11.49 -20.92 -32.29
N ILE A 43 -12.53 -21.76 -32.30
CA ILE A 43 -13.24 -22.13 -33.53
C ILE A 43 -14.25 -21.03 -33.83
N VAL A 44 -13.96 -20.23 -34.87
CA VAL A 44 -14.87 -19.22 -35.40
C VAL A 44 -15.53 -19.77 -36.65
N THR A 45 -16.81 -20.14 -36.58
CA THR A 45 -17.62 -20.50 -37.75
C THR A 45 -18.48 -19.30 -38.15
N SER A 46 -18.42 -18.93 -39.45
CA SER A 46 -19.24 -17.88 -40.04
C SER A 46 -20.10 -18.51 -41.14
N ASN A 47 -21.42 -18.40 -41.04
CA ASN A 47 -22.33 -19.01 -42.01
C ASN A 47 -22.55 -18.20 -43.30
N ARG A 48 -21.96 -17.02 -43.46
CA ARG A 48 -21.81 -16.33 -44.76
C ARG A 48 -20.85 -15.15 -44.64
N GLY A 49 -19.86 -15.12 -45.54
CA GLY A 49 -19.30 -13.89 -46.12
C GLY A 49 -18.91 -12.72 -45.23
N LEU A 50 -18.47 -12.91 -43.97
CA LEU A 50 -17.79 -11.83 -43.27
C LEU A 50 -16.51 -11.49 -44.03
N GLN A 51 -16.30 -10.21 -44.37
CA GLN A 51 -15.03 -9.78 -44.94
C GLN A 51 -13.93 -10.18 -43.96
N ILE A 52 -13.02 -11.05 -44.41
CA ILE A 52 -11.94 -11.69 -43.65
C ILE A 52 -11.16 -10.68 -42.77
N LYS A 53 -11.11 -9.40 -43.15
CA LYS A 53 -10.53 -8.30 -42.37
C LYS A 53 -11.21 -8.03 -41.02
N GLN A 54 -12.55 -7.99 -40.98
CA GLN A 54 -13.30 -7.72 -39.74
C GLN A 54 -13.19 -8.88 -38.74
N LEU A 55 -13.22 -10.11 -39.24
CA LEU A 55 -13.03 -11.31 -38.43
C LEU A 55 -11.61 -11.35 -37.82
N LYS A 56 -10.58 -10.99 -38.61
CA LYS A 56 -9.20 -10.88 -38.14
C LYS A 56 -9.05 -9.85 -37.02
N GLN A 57 -9.64 -8.66 -37.17
CA GLN A 57 -9.59 -7.63 -36.12
C GLN A 57 -10.24 -8.10 -34.82
N LEU A 58 -11.42 -8.71 -34.88
CA LEU A 58 -12.12 -9.26 -33.70
C LEU A 58 -11.31 -10.34 -32.99
N VAL A 59 -10.69 -11.25 -33.73
CA VAL A 59 -9.81 -12.29 -33.18
C VAL A 59 -8.56 -11.66 -32.54
N THR A 60 -7.94 -10.67 -33.19
CA THR A 60 -6.78 -9.96 -32.62
C THR A 60 -7.15 -9.25 -31.31
N TYR A 61 -8.26 -8.50 -31.26
CA TYR A 61 -8.72 -7.85 -30.02
C TYR A 61 -9.02 -8.85 -28.91
N SER A 62 -9.64 -9.98 -29.25
CA SER A 62 -9.97 -11.04 -28.29
C SER A 62 -8.71 -11.69 -27.71
N ILE A 63 -7.70 -11.97 -28.55
CA ILE A 63 -6.41 -12.53 -28.11
C ILE A 63 -5.67 -11.53 -27.21
N VAL A 64 -5.65 -10.24 -27.56
CA VAL A 64 -5.04 -9.20 -26.72
C VAL A 64 -5.74 -9.11 -25.36
N LEU A 65 -7.08 -9.14 -25.31
CA LEU A 65 -7.81 -9.17 -24.04
C LEU A 65 -7.49 -10.43 -23.21
N LEU A 66 -7.52 -11.61 -23.84
CA LEU A 66 -7.26 -12.90 -23.18
C LEU A 66 -5.83 -13.03 -22.66
N CYS A 67 -4.84 -12.43 -23.32
CA CYS A 67 -3.45 -12.48 -22.90
C CYS A 67 -3.08 -11.38 -21.90
N CYS A 68 -3.66 -10.18 -21.99
CA CYS A 68 -3.30 -9.05 -21.14
C CYS A 68 -4.03 -9.04 -19.80
N LEU A 69 -5.27 -9.55 -19.72
CA LEU A 69 -6.05 -9.56 -18.47
C LEU A 69 -5.41 -10.44 -17.37
N PRO A 70 -4.96 -11.68 -17.63
CA PRO A 70 -4.35 -12.52 -16.60
C PRO A 70 -3.05 -11.92 -16.06
N ALA A 71 -2.21 -11.38 -16.95
CA ALA A 71 -0.95 -10.74 -16.58
C ALA A 71 -1.19 -9.50 -15.70
N TYR A 72 -2.20 -8.69 -16.03
CA TYR A 72 -2.59 -7.54 -15.22
C TYR A 72 -3.17 -7.94 -13.86
N THR A 73 -4.00 -8.98 -13.78
CA THR A 73 -4.50 -9.47 -12.49
C THR A 73 -3.38 -10.07 -11.63
N GLN A 74 -2.42 -10.76 -12.22
CA GLN A 74 -1.25 -11.30 -11.50
C GLN A 74 -0.36 -10.17 -10.97
N SER A 75 -0.16 -9.09 -11.74
CA SER A 75 0.63 -7.95 -11.27
C SER A 75 -0.07 -7.21 -10.12
N LEU A 76 -1.40 -7.04 -10.20
CA LEU A 76 -2.19 -6.48 -9.10
C LEU A 76 -2.08 -7.33 -7.82
N GLN A 77 -2.22 -8.65 -7.94
CA GLN A 77 -2.14 -9.56 -6.79
C GLN A 77 -0.74 -9.52 -6.14
N LYS A 78 0.32 -9.45 -6.96
CA LYS A 78 1.70 -9.34 -6.46
C LYS A 78 1.95 -8.03 -5.72
N ASN A 79 1.34 -6.92 -6.17
CA ASN A 79 1.47 -5.64 -5.48
C ASN A 79 0.75 -5.63 -4.13
N GLU A 80 -0.46 -6.20 -4.07
CA GLU A 80 -1.20 -6.35 -2.80
C GLU A 80 -0.42 -7.21 -1.80
N GLU A 81 0.21 -8.31 -2.24
CA GLU A 81 1.04 -9.15 -1.37
C GLU A 81 2.25 -8.39 -0.82
N LYS A 82 2.95 -7.61 -1.66
CA LYS A 82 4.06 -6.75 -1.22
C LYS A 82 3.59 -5.74 -0.16
N TRP A 83 2.45 -5.12 -0.37
CA TRP A 83 1.88 -4.16 0.57
C TRP A 83 1.51 -4.80 1.91
N GLN A 84 0.82 -5.95 1.89
CA GLN A 84 0.45 -6.68 3.10
C GLN A 84 1.69 -7.16 3.87
N ASN A 85 2.73 -7.61 3.17
CA ASN A 85 4.00 -7.99 3.78
C ASN A 85 4.68 -6.79 4.46
N LEU A 86 4.68 -5.61 3.83
CA LEU A 86 5.21 -4.39 4.44
C LEU A 86 4.42 -3.99 5.69
N GLN A 87 3.08 -4.02 5.64
CA GLN A 87 2.23 -3.75 6.80
C GLN A 87 2.52 -4.71 7.96
N ALA A 88 2.59 -6.01 7.67
CA ALA A 88 2.87 -7.03 8.68
C ALA A 88 4.25 -6.84 9.31
N ALA A 89 5.27 -6.52 8.51
CA ALA A 89 6.62 -6.28 9.01
C ALA A 89 6.72 -4.98 9.82
N ALA A 90 6.04 -3.91 9.40
CA ALA A 90 5.97 -2.66 10.16
C ALA A 90 5.33 -2.86 11.54
N HIS A 91 4.25 -3.64 11.63
CA HIS A 91 3.62 -3.92 12.93
C HIS A 91 4.54 -4.65 13.90
N ARG A 92 5.44 -5.53 13.42
CA ARG A 92 6.39 -6.24 14.29
C ARG A 92 7.35 -5.30 15.01
N ILE A 93 7.67 -4.16 14.41
CA ILE A 93 8.53 -3.13 15.02
C ILE A 93 7.73 -1.98 15.65
N GLY A 94 6.41 -2.14 15.83
CA GLY A 94 5.55 -1.17 16.50
C GLY A 94 5.11 0.02 15.64
N PHE A 95 5.04 -0.17 14.32
CA PHE A 95 4.58 0.85 13.37
C PHE A 95 3.39 0.36 12.55
N CYS A 96 2.58 1.29 12.05
CA CYS A 96 1.72 1.06 10.89
C CYS A 96 2.24 1.87 9.71
N VAL A 97 1.95 1.40 8.49
CA VAL A 97 2.22 2.14 7.26
C VAL A 97 0.92 2.56 6.57
N TYR A 98 0.98 3.67 5.84
CA TYR A 98 -0.13 4.18 5.04
C TYR A 98 0.34 4.79 3.73
N GLN A 99 -0.38 4.48 2.65
CA GLN A 99 -0.17 5.03 1.30
C GLN A 99 -1.56 5.18 0.66
N VAL A 100 -1.78 6.23 -0.12
CA VAL A 100 -3.11 6.68 -0.57
C VAL A 100 -3.86 5.76 -1.56
N LYS A 101 -3.15 4.90 -2.29
CA LYS A 101 -3.66 3.91 -3.25
C LYS A 101 -3.80 2.51 -2.67
N GLU A 102 -3.12 2.23 -1.56
CA GLU A 102 -3.08 0.89 -1.00
C GLU A 102 -4.24 0.63 -0.04
N THR A 103 -4.50 -0.66 0.23
CA THR A 103 -5.55 -1.07 1.17
C THR A 103 -5.21 -0.61 2.59
N VAL A 104 -6.18 0.02 3.26
CA VAL A 104 -6.01 0.47 4.64
C VAL A 104 -5.80 -0.73 5.56
N CYS A 105 -4.83 -0.60 6.46
CA CYS A 105 -4.54 -1.60 7.49
C CYS A 105 -5.81 -1.98 8.28
N THR A 106 -6.16 -3.26 8.28
CA THR A 106 -7.36 -3.80 8.91
C THR A 106 -7.41 -3.55 10.42
N ALA A 107 -6.25 -3.48 11.09
CA ALA A 107 -6.16 -3.15 12.52
C ALA A 107 -6.61 -1.69 12.83
N HIS A 108 -6.68 -0.85 11.81
CA HIS A 108 -6.97 0.59 11.91
C HIS A 108 -8.13 1.06 11.03
N GLN A 109 -8.76 0.19 10.24
CA GLN A 109 -9.86 0.52 9.31
C GLN A 109 -11.08 1.19 9.96
N GLN A 110 -11.33 0.99 11.26
CA GLN A 110 -12.58 1.40 11.94
C GLN A 110 -12.39 2.29 13.17
N LYS A 111 -11.19 2.78 13.45
CA LYS A 111 -10.96 3.64 14.63
C LYS A 111 -11.27 5.10 14.31
N SER A 112 -12.55 5.45 14.23
CA SER A 112 -13.04 6.78 13.79
C SER A 112 -13.12 7.84 14.91
N LYS A 113 -12.46 7.64 16.04
CA LYS A 113 -12.43 8.64 17.11
C LYS A 113 -11.00 8.73 17.58
N SER A 114 -10.35 9.84 17.21
CA SER A 114 -9.18 10.37 17.89
C SER A 114 -9.48 10.47 19.38
N LYS A 115 -9.37 9.36 20.11
CA LYS A 115 -9.35 9.38 21.56
C LYS A 115 -7.96 9.85 21.94
N THR A 116 -7.79 11.16 22.03
CA THR A 116 -6.94 11.71 23.07
C THR A 116 -7.49 11.16 24.38
N ALA A 117 -6.89 10.09 24.92
CA ALA A 117 -7.40 9.56 26.16
C ALA A 117 -7.25 10.62 27.26
N ALA A 118 -8.30 10.72 28.06
CA ALA A 118 -8.46 11.78 29.03
C ALA A 118 -7.40 11.72 30.13
N TYR A 119 -6.84 12.90 30.35
CA TYR A 119 -6.10 13.44 31.48
C TYR A 119 -6.29 12.72 32.83
N THR A 120 -5.16 12.35 33.45
CA THR A 120 -4.97 12.57 34.90
C THR A 120 -3.77 13.49 35.05
N GLU A 121 -3.87 14.49 35.92
CA GLU A 121 -2.88 15.56 36.21
C GLU A 121 -1.45 15.06 36.46
N THR A 122 -1.28 13.76 36.68
CA THR A 122 -0.03 13.11 37.06
C THR A 122 0.77 12.54 35.89
N GLU A 123 0.21 12.45 34.67
CA GLU A 123 0.89 11.81 33.53
C GLU A 123 0.86 12.67 32.26
N GLU A 124 1.97 13.35 31.95
CA GLU A 124 2.18 14.09 30.69
C GLU A 124 2.43 13.16 29.48
N VAL A 125 1.61 12.11 29.26
CA VAL A 125 1.79 11.19 28.14
C VAL A 125 0.61 11.25 27.20
N TYR A 126 0.80 11.96 26.09
CA TYR A 126 -0.17 12.01 25.01
C TYR A 126 0.16 10.93 23.98
N TYR A 127 -0.81 10.07 23.71
CA TYR A 127 -0.74 9.10 22.62
C TYR A 127 -1.78 9.43 21.56
N PHE A 128 -1.43 9.20 20.31
CA PHE A 128 -2.30 9.40 19.17
C PHE A 128 -2.61 8.07 18.48
N GLU A 129 -3.89 7.77 18.28
CA GLU A 129 -4.29 6.59 17.54
C GLU A 129 -4.24 6.86 16.04
N PHE A 130 -3.69 5.92 15.27
CA PHE A 130 -3.61 6.06 13.82
C PHE A 130 -5.00 6.24 13.19
N ASP A 131 -5.17 7.33 12.43
CA ASP A 131 -6.39 7.66 11.68
C ASP A 131 -6.05 7.84 10.19
N CYS A 132 -6.74 7.09 9.34
CA CYS A 132 -6.45 7.04 7.91
C CYS A 132 -6.92 8.28 7.17
N THR A 133 -7.98 8.95 7.64
CA THR A 133 -8.47 10.20 7.04
C THR A 133 -7.46 11.32 7.27
N TRP A 134 -6.93 11.39 8.49
CA TRP A 134 -5.86 12.32 8.85
C TRP A 134 -4.57 12.01 8.07
N ALA A 135 -4.16 10.74 8.00
CA ALA A 135 -2.98 10.33 7.26
C ALA A 135 -3.08 10.68 5.77
N ASN A 136 -4.25 10.44 5.17
CA ASN A 136 -4.56 10.82 3.79
C ASN A 136 -4.38 12.33 3.58
N LYS A 137 -5.06 13.14 4.39
CA LYS A 137 -4.98 14.60 4.31
C LYS A 137 -3.54 15.09 4.46
N ARG A 138 -2.78 14.51 5.40
CA ARG A 138 -1.39 14.90 5.62
C ARG A 138 -0.51 14.57 4.40
N ILE A 139 -0.62 13.37 3.84
CA ILE A 139 0.14 12.98 2.64
C ILE A 139 -0.24 13.86 1.45
N THR A 140 -1.54 14.09 1.22
CA THR A 140 -2.00 14.95 0.12
C THR A 140 -1.47 16.37 0.25
N ASN A 141 -1.60 17.00 1.42
CA ASN A 141 -1.07 18.35 1.65
C ASN A 141 0.45 18.43 1.43
N TRP A 142 1.18 17.40 1.87
CA TRP A 142 2.63 17.33 1.68
C TRP A 142 3.00 17.21 0.20
N ALA A 143 2.28 16.39 -0.56
CA ALA A 143 2.47 16.23 -1.99
C ALA A 143 2.15 17.51 -2.77
N ASP A 144 1.04 18.18 -2.44
CA ASP A 144 0.65 19.46 -3.04
C ASP A 144 1.74 20.52 -2.83
N THR A 145 2.28 20.61 -1.61
CA THR A 145 3.38 21.54 -1.27
C THR A 145 4.64 21.28 -2.09
N ASN A 146 4.90 20.03 -2.47
CA ASN A 146 6.05 19.63 -3.27
C ASN A 146 5.76 19.52 -4.78
N THR A 147 4.52 19.83 -5.21
CA THR A 147 4.07 19.69 -6.60
C THR A 147 4.27 18.26 -7.15
N THR A 148 3.99 17.26 -6.31
CA THR A 148 4.17 15.83 -6.57
C THR A 148 2.85 15.07 -6.36
N SER A 149 2.81 13.78 -6.71
CA SER A 149 1.63 12.96 -6.47
C SER A 149 1.63 12.38 -5.06
N ALA A 150 0.50 12.41 -4.37
CA ALA A 150 0.32 11.80 -3.05
C ALA A 150 0.70 10.30 -3.02
N GLU A 151 0.59 9.65 -4.17
CA GLU A 151 0.92 8.24 -4.40
C GLU A 151 2.43 7.95 -4.29
N GLN A 152 3.25 8.98 -4.41
CA GLN A 152 4.70 8.88 -4.26
C GLN A 152 5.15 8.88 -2.81
N TYR A 153 4.24 9.02 -1.84
CA TYR A 153 4.59 9.12 -0.43
C TYR A 153 3.97 8.01 0.40
N LEU A 154 4.74 7.53 1.37
CA LEU A 154 4.32 6.57 2.38
C LEU A 154 4.52 7.17 3.76
N MET A 155 3.51 7.05 4.62
CA MET A 155 3.60 7.41 6.03
C MET A 155 3.96 6.18 6.87
N LEU A 156 5.00 6.30 7.68
CA LEU A 156 5.34 5.41 8.77
C LEU A 156 4.82 6.06 10.07
N PHE A 157 3.90 5.41 10.75
CA PHE A 157 3.22 5.94 11.93
C PHE A 157 3.50 5.05 13.14
N ASP A 158 4.06 5.60 14.21
CA ASP A 158 4.32 4.85 15.45
C ASP A 158 3.01 4.46 16.14
N THR A 159 2.77 3.15 16.30
CA THR A 159 1.61 2.60 17.00
C THR A 159 1.93 2.11 18.40
N ASP A 160 3.19 2.14 18.80
CA ASP A 160 3.71 1.59 20.06
C ASP A 160 3.91 2.66 21.15
N GLN A 161 3.41 3.87 20.92
CA GLN A 161 3.54 5.04 21.81
C GLN A 161 3.19 4.77 23.30
N LYS A 162 2.31 3.80 23.58
CA LYS A 162 1.85 3.43 24.93
C LYS A 162 2.87 2.60 25.72
N ASN A 163 3.80 1.92 25.04
CA ASN A 163 4.73 0.96 25.66
C ASN A 163 6.07 1.58 26.08
N THR A 164 6.23 2.89 25.91
CA THR A 164 7.46 3.63 26.28
C THR A 164 7.82 3.56 27.77
N LYS A 165 6.86 3.21 28.64
CA LYS A 165 7.06 3.07 30.10
C LYS A 165 7.22 1.62 30.58
N THR A 166 6.99 0.62 29.73
CA THR A 166 7.06 -0.79 30.13
C THR A 166 8.46 -1.34 29.87
N ALA A 167 8.98 -2.13 30.83
CA ALA A 167 10.26 -2.81 30.67
C ALA A 167 10.25 -3.63 29.36
N PRO A 168 11.35 -3.63 28.59
CA PRO A 168 11.41 -4.28 27.29
C PRO A 168 10.98 -5.75 27.40
N ASN A 169 9.93 -6.10 26.65
CA ASN A 169 9.40 -7.46 26.62
C ASN A 169 10.39 -8.38 25.87
N THR A 170 10.65 -9.57 26.42
CA THR A 170 11.50 -10.57 25.78
C THR A 170 10.82 -11.29 24.61
N THR A 171 9.48 -11.21 24.50
CA THR A 171 8.71 -11.94 23.48
C THR A 171 8.30 -11.11 22.27
N THR A 172 8.30 -9.78 22.36
CA THR A 172 7.85 -8.87 21.30
C THR A 172 8.82 -7.72 21.14
N THR A 173 8.98 -7.23 19.90
CA THR A 173 9.74 -6.01 19.64
C THR A 173 8.87 -4.78 19.88
N SER A 174 9.41 -3.82 20.60
CA SER A 174 8.80 -2.50 20.89
C SER A 174 9.71 -1.38 20.39
N ASN A 175 9.16 -0.20 20.10
CA ASN A 175 9.93 0.98 19.75
C ASN A 175 9.68 2.15 20.71
N SER A 176 10.57 3.15 20.68
CA SER A 176 10.39 4.41 21.43
C SER A 176 10.50 5.63 20.51
N TYR A 177 9.92 5.55 19.31
CA TYR A 177 10.06 6.56 18.27
C TYR A 177 9.23 7.82 18.56
N GLY A 178 7.95 7.67 18.91
CA GLY A 178 7.06 8.76 19.33
C GLY A 178 6.66 9.73 18.22
N MET A 179 6.83 9.34 16.95
CA MET A 179 6.65 10.21 15.79
C MET A 179 5.94 9.50 14.63
N PHE A 180 5.53 10.26 13.63
CA PHE A 180 5.33 9.75 12.28
C PHE A 180 6.39 10.34 11.34
N SER A 181 6.64 9.65 10.24
CA SER A 181 7.46 10.13 9.14
C SER A 181 6.79 9.87 7.80
N ILE A 182 6.92 10.81 6.87
CA ILE A 182 6.50 10.65 5.48
C ILE A 182 7.75 10.50 4.62
N LEU A 183 7.83 9.38 3.93
CA LEU A 183 8.93 8.97 3.07
C LEU A 183 8.48 9.07 1.62
N ASP A 184 9.35 9.57 0.76
CA ASP A 184 9.17 9.58 -0.69
C ASP A 184 9.58 8.22 -1.27
N CYS A 185 8.63 7.49 -1.84
CA CYS A 185 8.80 6.17 -2.44
C CYS A 185 9.65 6.19 -3.72
N THR A 186 9.89 7.36 -4.32
CA THR A 186 10.76 7.50 -5.51
C THR A 186 12.23 7.59 -5.15
N LEU A 187 12.56 7.76 -3.87
CA LEU A 187 13.93 7.86 -3.38
C LEU A 187 14.50 6.50 -3.00
N THR A 188 15.84 6.47 -2.97
CA THR A 188 16.60 5.38 -2.38
C THR A 188 16.96 5.72 -0.94
N TYR A 189 16.98 4.69 -0.10
CA TYR A 189 17.27 4.78 1.32
C TYR A 189 18.40 3.84 1.70
N ASP A 190 19.33 4.33 2.51
CA ASP A 190 20.37 3.51 3.15
C ASP A 190 19.95 3.19 4.59
N TYR A 191 20.40 2.04 5.10
CA TYR A 191 20.02 1.54 6.41
C TYR A 191 21.25 1.29 7.28
N LYS A 192 21.16 1.62 8.57
CA LYS A 192 22.19 1.30 9.56
C LYS A 192 21.54 0.76 10.82
N THR A 193 22.20 -0.20 11.45
CA THR A 193 21.83 -0.72 12.76
C THR A 193 23.01 -0.60 13.71
N ARG A 194 22.76 -0.14 14.93
CA ARG A 194 23.74 -0.09 16.00
C ARG A 194 23.17 -0.77 17.23
N VAL A 195 23.87 -1.75 17.78
CA VAL A 195 23.50 -2.37 19.07
C VAL A 195 23.67 -1.33 20.19
N THR A 196 22.64 -1.13 20.99
CA THR A 196 22.61 -0.18 22.12
C THR A 196 22.53 -0.87 23.47
N ALA A 197 21.97 -2.09 23.51
CA ALA A 197 21.87 -2.93 24.71
C ALA A 197 21.81 -4.42 24.30
N SER A 198 21.80 -5.33 25.28
CA SER A 198 21.69 -6.78 25.05
C SER A 198 20.45 -7.17 24.23
N ILE A 199 19.36 -6.42 24.40
CA ILE A 199 18.09 -6.60 23.70
C ILE A 199 17.65 -5.32 22.98
N GLY A 200 18.60 -4.45 22.61
CA GLY A 200 18.29 -3.14 22.05
C GLY A 200 19.17 -2.78 20.86
N ILE A 201 18.54 -2.22 19.83
CA ILE A 201 19.23 -1.63 18.67
C ILE A 201 18.71 -0.23 18.41
N ASN A 202 19.53 0.60 17.78
CA ASN A 202 19.08 1.80 17.09
C ASN A 202 19.12 1.54 15.59
N ALA A 203 17.95 1.40 14.99
CA ALA A 203 17.75 1.26 13.56
C ALA A 203 17.69 2.65 12.91
N THR A 204 18.35 2.86 11.79
CA THR A 204 18.45 4.15 11.13
C THR A 204 18.10 4.01 9.66
N VAL A 205 17.20 4.86 9.18
CA VAL A 205 16.83 4.98 7.76
C VAL A 205 17.30 6.34 7.27
N ILE A 206 18.07 6.36 6.18
CA ILE A 206 18.75 7.55 5.65
C ILE A 206 18.31 7.75 4.21
N ALA A 207 17.61 8.84 3.93
CA ALA A 207 17.27 9.22 2.56
C ALA A 207 18.52 9.73 1.83
N ARG A 208 18.71 9.33 0.57
CA ARG A 208 19.81 9.88 -0.26
C ARG A 208 19.64 11.37 -0.56
N LYS A 209 18.40 11.86 -0.59
CA LYS A 209 18.11 13.29 -0.75
C LYS A 209 18.02 13.95 0.63
N LYS A 210 18.82 14.99 0.84
CA LYS A 210 18.79 15.77 2.09
C LYS A 210 17.42 16.41 2.31
N ASN A 211 16.95 16.41 3.56
CA ASN A 211 15.70 17.06 4.00
C ASN A 211 14.46 16.59 3.21
N SER A 212 14.38 15.30 2.91
CA SER A 212 13.31 14.70 2.11
C SER A 212 12.29 13.90 2.92
N ILE A 213 12.59 13.62 4.19
CA ILE A 213 11.66 12.94 5.10
C ILE A 213 10.94 14.02 5.92
N LEU A 214 9.61 14.06 5.88
CA LEU A 214 8.84 14.90 6.80
C LEU A 214 8.57 14.10 8.07
N SER A 215 9.23 14.44 9.18
CA SER A 215 9.04 13.80 10.47
C SER A 215 8.31 14.72 11.44
N ASN A 216 7.55 14.12 12.35
CA ASN A 216 6.87 14.90 13.37
C ASN A 216 6.51 14.11 14.63
N THR A 217 6.74 14.74 15.78
CA THR A 217 6.23 14.27 17.07
C THR A 217 4.71 14.37 17.10
N LEU A 218 4.05 13.23 17.29
CA LEU A 218 2.60 13.09 17.15
C LEU A 218 1.80 14.05 18.05
N TRP A 219 2.29 14.32 19.26
CA TRP A 219 1.70 15.28 20.18
C TRP A 219 1.69 16.73 19.66
N ARG A 220 2.79 17.18 19.02
CA ARG A 220 2.93 18.57 18.60
C ARG A 220 1.98 18.92 17.46
N GLU A 221 1.63 17.98 16.60
CA GLU A 221 0.72 18.25 15.48
C GLU A 221 -0.74 18.40 15.88
N PHE A 222 -1.21 17.51 16.76
CA PHE A 222 -2.61 17.55 17.19
C PHE A 222 -2.97 18.86 17.89
N MET A 223 -2.01 19.47 18.58
CA MET A 223 -2.23 20.69 19.33
C MET A 223 -1.78 21.97 18.62
N SER A 224 -0.84 21.93 17.67
CA SER A 224 -0.24 23.15 17.09
C SER A 224 -0.43 23.36 15.58
N GLY A 225 -0.92 22.36 14.84
CA GLY A 225 -1.18 22.48 13.40
C GLY A 225 0.04 22.81 12.56
N ARG A 226 1.24 22.42 13.00
CA ARG A 226 2.49 22.60 12.25
C ARG A 226 2.53 21.58 11.09
N GLU A 227 3.62 21.53 10.34
CA GLU A 227 3.78 20.47 9.31
C GLU A 227 4.72 19.36 9.78
N GLY A 228 5.80 19.77 10.42
CA GLY A 228 6.85 18.90 10.93
C GLY A 228 8.21 19.46 10.63
N ARG A 229 9.21 18.59 10.73
CA ARG A 229 10.59 18.90 10.45
C ARG A 229 11.05 18.06 9.28
N LEU A 230 11.76 18.70 8.37
CA LEU A 230 12.46 17.99 7.32
C LEU A 230 13.73 17.38 7.87
N GLU A 231 13.85 16.07 7.67
CA GLU A 231 14.95 15.25 8.10
C GLU A 231 15.55 14.55 6.88
N THR A 232 16.82 14.20 7.01
CA THR A 232 17.49 13.29 6.07
C THR A 232 17.54 11.87 6.62
N THR A 233 17.38 11.75 7.94
CA THR A 233 17.62 10.52 8.68
C THR A 233 16.63 10.42 9.81
N ILE A 234 16.00 9.26 9.93
CA ILE A 234 15.20 8.88 11.09
C ILE A 234 15.94 7.80 11.88
N SER A 235 15.92 7.91 13.21
CA SER A 235 16.49 6.92 14.13
C SER A 235 15.37 6.33 14.97
N ILE A 236 15.28 5.00 14.94
CA ILE A 236 14.21 4.20 15.53
C ILE A 236 14.86 3.29 16.58
N PRO A 237 14.81 3.66 17.87
CA PRO A 237 15.20 2.76 18.94
C PRO A 237 14.21 1.59 18.99
N LEU A 238 14.74 0.38 18.93
CA LEU A 238 13.99 -0.88 19.01
C LEU A 238 14.51 -1.72 20.16
N TYR A 239 13.59 -2.36 20.87
CA TYR A 239 13.87 -3.19 22.03
C TYR A 239 13.13 -4.52 21.92
N GLY A 240 13.78 -5.61 22.34
CA GLY A 240 13.26 -6.97 22.28
C GLY A 240 14.30 -7.94 21.73
N ASN A 241 14.15 -9.23 22.04
CA ASN A 241 15.09 -10.27 21.59
C ASN A 241 15.16 -10.39 20.06
N ASN A 242 14.06 -10.06 19.38
CA ASN A 242 13.94 -10.16 17.93
C ASN A 242 14.15 -8.82 17.21
N ALA A 243 14.51 -7.73 17.93
CA ALA A 243 14.52 -6.38 17.36
C ALA A 243 15.36 -6.25 16.09
N ALA A 244 16.52 -6.91 16.03
CA ALA A 244 17.37 -6.92 14.83
C ALA A 244 16.74 -7.70 13.67
N GLN A 245 16.13 -8.86 13.95
CA GLN A 245 15.48 -9.68 12.94
C GLN A 245 14.20 -9.01 12.40
N ASP A 246 13.39 -8.43 13.29
CA ASP A 246 12.16 -7.73 12.91
C ASP A 246 12.46 -6.48 12.09
N PHE A 247 13.52 -5.74 12.43
CA PHE A 247 13.95 -4.61 11.61
C PHE A 247 14.48 -5.04 10.24
N GLU A 248 15.23 -6.14 10.17
CA GLU A 248 15.71 -6.67 8.89
C GLU A 248 14.53 -7.08 8.00
N ALA A 249 13.53 -7.76 8.56
CA ALA A 249 12.31 -8.12 7.84
C ALA A 249 11.54 -6.88 7.35
N PHE A 250 11.43 -5.84 8.18
CA PHE A 250 10.86 -4.56 7.76
C PHE A 250 11.63 -3.92 6.61
N LYS A 251 12.96 -3.87 6.70
CA LYS A 251 13.84 -3.32 5.67
C LYS A 251 13.65 -4.05 4.33
N GLU A 252 13.68 -5.38 4.36
CA GLU A 252 13.48 -6.20 3.15
C GLU A 252 12.09 -5.97 2.53
N ALA A 253 11.03 -5.98 3.36
CA ALA A 253 9.67 -5.74 2.88
C ALA A 253 9.52 -4.34 2.27
N PHE A 254 10.13 -3.33 2.89
CA PHE A 254 10.10 -1.94 2.40
C PHE A 254 10.86 -1.79 1.08
N ILE A 255 12.08 -2.35 0.97
CA ILE A 255 12.83 -2.35 -0.30
C ILE A 255 12.04 -3.06 -1.40
N ASN A 256 11.44 -4.22 -1.09
CA ASN A 256 10.65 -4.98 -2.05
C ASN A 256 9.39 -4.24 -2.52
N TYR A 257 8.76 -3.46 -1.64
CA TYR A 257 7.64 -2.59 -1.98
C TYR A 257 8.07 -1.45 -2.90
N LEU A 258 9.21 -0.80 -2.63
CA LEU A 258 9.75 0.29 -3.44
C LEU A 258 10.28 -0.15 -4.81
N ALA A 259 10.67 -1.41 -4.98
CA ALA A 259 11.19 -1.95 -6.25
C ALA A 259 10.10 -2.18 -7.34
N ASN A 260 8.96 -1.51 -7.23
CA ASN A 260 7.82 -1.59 -8.17
C ASN A 260 7.92 -0.57 -9.31
#